data_AF-A0A1E7EWN4-F1
#
_entry.id   AF-A0A1E7EWN4-F1
#
_cell.length_a   1.000
_cell.length_b   1.000
_cell.length_c   1.000
_cell.angle_alpha   90.00
_cell.angle_beta   90.00
_cell.angle_gamma   90.00
#
_symmetry.space_group_name_H-M   'P 1'
#
loop_
_entity.id
_entity.type
_entity.pdbx_description
1 polymer ?
#
loop_
_entity_poly.entity_id
_entity_poly.type
_entity_poly.pdbx_seq_one_letter_code
_entity_poly.pdbx_strand_id
1 'polypeptide(L)'
;MHSRLLSSFHLLVSLSGLFYFLQDTSSAFSSSSNDRSSSTTSSRKVNVCETRKIPGVSITQAYQGFLDFTWKKGGGLPVLLIVDKDNPSKRNLFLLGEELGPVWKSEIEEGSHTGVVSFTSFEDEEEEGVNSNNDGYRHSSSGGAEMTWNVSFQTLNRNNLWQSVTESSISDACDNLVCYLSKPLLMTKRVSICRRRRQTQPQPQPQQLLNHKVLAKEWMGFIWRKGGGLPLPLPPIPLRSDWNDRMIVPPFLIERIVEINETSSDYTDIIYTVVNPSIVTYPVYTHLGRVRFQSSSLSGRYQQNDSTDSTGDSVMRDTEEDTETIEMIWQVSIRPLNNFILKKFVVFFTEIVVSVLARNFKRHIGDIGDDRMDEIDGTLSWGLGDLPDEV
;
A
#
# COMPACT_ATOMS: atom_id res chain seq x y z
N MET A 1 1.54 -11.95 25.82
CA MET A 1 1.43 -10.99 24.69
C MET A 1 2.64 -10.03 24.57
N HIS A 2 3.87 -10.47 24.89
CA HIS A 2 5.07 -9.61 24.81
C HIS A 2 6.19 -10.13 23.90
N SER A 3 6.04 -11.27 23.21
CA SER A 3 7.10 -11.80 22.34
C SER A 3 6.99 -11.47 20.84
N ARG A 4 6.03 -10.63 20.42
CA ARG A 4 5.79 -10.32 18.99
C ARG A 4 6.35 -8.97 18.51
N LEU A 5 7.01 -8.20 19.38
CA LEU A 5 7.62 -6.89 19.04
C LEU A 5 9.04 -6.99 18.44
N LEU A 6 9.62 -8.19 18.34
CA LEU A 6 10.96 -8.40 17.76
C LEU A 6 11.00 -8.38 16.23
N SER A 7 9.85 -8.36 15.54
CA SER A 7 9.83 -8.42 14.06
C SER A 7 10.34 -7.14 13.38
N SER A 8 10.32 -5.99 14.05
CA SER A 8 10.79 -4.72 13.48
C SER A 8 12.33 -4.60 13.47
N PHE A 9 13.02 -5.49 14.20
CA PHE A 9 14.49 -5.50 14.27
C PHE A 9 15.15 -6.08 13.00
N HIS A 10 14.47 -6.97 12.26
CA HIS A 10 15.01 -7.57 11.05
C HIS A 10 15.00 -6.63 9.82
N LEU A 11 14.21 -5.56 9.82
CA LEU A 11 14.21 -4.62 8.69
C LEU A 11 15.43 -3.70 8.70
N LEU A 12 15.92 -3.38 9.91
CA LEU A 12 17.24 -2.76 10.08
C LEU A 12 18.36 -3.70 9.62
N VAL A 13 18.16 -5.02 9.57
CA VAL A 13 19.19 -6.00 9.17
C VAL A 13 19.53 -5.94 7.67
N SER A 14 18.59 -5.52 6.80
CA SER A 14 18.85 -5.40 5.35
C SER A 14 19.68 -4.15 5.02
N LEU A 15 19.34 -3.00 5.60
CA LEU A 15 20.16 -1.79 5.50
C LEU A 15 21.46 -1.91 6.31
N SER A 16 21.42 -2.54 7.49
CA SER A 16 22.66 -2.83 8.23
C SER A 16 23.51 -3.85 7.50
N GLY A 17 22.97 -4.75 6.67
CA GLY A 17 23.73 -5.62 5.79
C GLY A 17 24.55 -4.82 4.77
N LEU A 18 23.93 -3.82 4.13
CA LEU A 18 24.63 -2.88 3.25
C LEU A 18 25.68 -2.07 4.01
N PHE A 19 25.35 -1.56 5.21
CA PHE A 19 26.29 -0.79 6.04
C PHE A 19 27.43 -1.65 6.61
N TYR A 20 27.17 -2.89 7.06
CA TYR A 20 28.19 -3.84 7.54
C TYR A 20 29.09 -4.28 6.39
N PHE A 21 28.56 -4.52 5.19
CA PHE A 21 29.36 -4.84 4.00
C PHE A 21 30.25 -3.67 3.57
N LEU A 22 29.74 -2.43 3.67
CA LEU A 22 30.54 -1.22 3.46
C LEU A 22 31.58 -1.01 4.58
N GLN A 23 31.31 -1.46 5.82
CA GLN A 23 32.25 -1.39 6.94
C GLN A 23 33.37 -2.44 6.83
N ASP A 24 33.05 -3.67 6.44
CA ASP A 24 34.03 -4.77 6.32
C ASP A 24 34.96 -4.58 5.11
N THR A 25 34.49 -3.90 4.07
CA THR A 25 35.37 -3.49 2.96
C THR A 25 36.33 -2.37 3.32
N SER A 26 36.08 -1.60 4.39
CA SER A 26 36.99 -0.55 4.85
C SER A 26 38.14 -1.08 5.72
N SER A 27 37.95 -2.19 6.45
CA SER A 27 38.97 -2.77 7.33
C SER A 27 40.09 -3.49 6.56
N ALA A 28 39.77 -4.04 5.38
CA ALA A 28 40.74 -4.67 4.47
C ALA A 28 41.73 -3.69 3.80
N PHE A 29 41.57 -2.37 3.97
CA PHE A 29 42.39 -1.34 3.31
C PHE A 29 43.62 -0.88 4.12
N SER A 30 43.81 -1.37 5.36
CA SER A 30 44.80 -0.79 6.28
C SER A 30 46.22 -1.37 6.15
N SER A 31 46.47 -2.39 5.32
CA SER A 31 47.69 -3.22 5.44
C SER A 31 48.54 -3.41 4.17
N SER A 32 48.35 -2.64 3.10
CA SER A 32 49.19 -2.76 1.90
C SER A 32 49.63 -1.41 1.34
N SER A 33 50.66 -0.85 1.97
CA SER A 33 51.42 0.29 1.46
C SER A 33 52.88 -0.10 1.40
N ASN A 34 53.34 -0.60 0.24
CA ASN A 34 54.67 -0.39 -0.35
C ASN A 34 55.02 -1.48 -1.39
N ASP A 35 54.41 -1.44 -2.57
CA ASP A 35 55.06 -1.95 -3.79
C ASP A 35 54.42 -1.31 -5.04
N ARG A 36 55.02 -0.19 -5.49
CA ARG A 36 54.71 0.45 -6.78
C ARG A 36 55.40 -0.33 -7.90
N SER A 37 54.82 -1.47 -8.26
CA SER A 37 55.05 -2.06 -9.59
C SER A 37 53.88 -1.63 -10.49
N SER A 38 54.19 -1.18 -11.70
CA SER A 38 53.23 -0.74 -12.71
C SER A 38 52.42 -1.93 -13.23
N SER A 39 51.55 -2.49 -12.40
CA SER A 39 50.61 -3.51 -12.82
C SER A 39 49.55 -2.84 -13.71
N THR A 40 49.53 -3.21 -14.99
CA THR A 40 48.38 -2.98 -15.88
C THR A 40 47.12 -3.44 -15.16
N THR A 41 46.31 -2.49 -14.71
CA THR A 41 45.07 -2.75 -14.00
C THR A 41 44.14 -3.43 -14.98
N SER A 42 44.00 -4.75 -14.86
CA SER A 42 43.11 -5.50 -15.74
C SER A 42 41.68 -5.15 -15.37
N SER A 43 40.99 -4.48 -16.30
CA SER A 43 39.55 -4.25 -16.21
C SER A 43 38.82 -5.57 -16.02
N ARG A 44 37.87 -5.62 -15.09
CA ARG A 44 37.03 -6.78 -14.82
C ARG A 44 35.60 -6.48 -15.25
N LYS A 45 34.95 -7.45 -15.89
CA LYS A 45 33.57 -7.31 -16.35
C LYS A 45 32.60 -7.77 -15.26
N VAL A 46 31.72 -6.87 -14.82
CA VAL A 46 30.49 -7.21 -14.10
C VAL A 46 29.45 -7.66 -15.13
N ASN A 47 28.80 -8.79 -14.86
CA ASN A 47 27.68 -9.28 -15.66
C ASN A 47 26.62 -9.86 -14.72
N VAL A 48 25.44 -9.26 -14.70
CA VAL A 48 24.31 -9.64 -13.87
C VAL A 48 23.13 -9.92 -14.78
N CYS A 49 22.44 -11.03 -14.55
CA CYS A 49 21.23 -11.41 -15.28
C CYS A 49 20.19 -11.84 -14.26
N GLU A 50 19.08 -11.10 -14.21
CA GLU A 50 17.94 -11.42 -13.36
C GLU A 50 16.72 -11.76 -14.23
N THR A 51 16.05 -12.85 -13.89
CA THR A 51 14.79 -13.26 -14.54
C THR A 51 13.68 -13.32 -13.50
N ARG A 52 12.51 -12.75 -13.83
CA ARG A 52 11.30 -12.80 -13.00
C ARG A 52 10.07 -13.07 -13.85
N LYS A 53 9.22 -13.99 -13.36
CA LYS A 53 7.89 -14.25 -13.91
C LYS A 53 6.87 -13.27 -13.35
N ILE A 54 6.00 -12.76 -14.21
CA ILE A 54 4.91 -11.83 -13.89
C ILE A 54 3.60 -12.52 -14.31
N PRO A 55 2.97 -13.29 -13.40
CA PRO A 55 1.80 -14.09 -13.71
C PRO A 55 0.58 -13.23 -14.04
N GLY A 56 -0.22 -13.66 -15.02
CA GLY A 56 -1.46 -12.98 -15.41
C GLY A 56 -1.28 -11.61 -16.09
N VAL A 57 -0.06 -11.27 -16.50
CA VAL A 57 0.27 -10.00 -17.16
C VAL A 57 0.82 -10.29 -18.56
N SER A 58 0.27 -9.63 -19.57
CA SER A 58 0.79 -9.76 -20.94
C SER A 58 2.17 -9.11 -21.12
N ILE A 59 2.93 -9.54 -22.12
CA ILE A 59 4.24 -8.96 -22.49
C ILE A 59 4.14 -7.43 -22.63
N THR A 60 3.11 -6.94 -23.33
CA THR A 60 2.89 -5.51 -23.57
C THR A 60 2.66 -4.74 -22.27
N GLN A 61 1.85 -5.29 -21.35
CA GLN A 61 1.60 -4.67 -20.05
C GLN A 61 2.86 -4.66 -19.17
N ALA A 62 3.64 -5.75 -19.18
CA ALA A 62 4.89 -5.83 -18.44
C ALA A 62 5.92 -4.81 -18.93
N TYR A 63 6.09 -4.71 -20.26
CA TYR A 63 6.97 -3.72 -20.88
C TYR A 63 6.55 -2.29 -20.55
N GLN A 64 5.27 -1.96 -20.72
CA GLN A 64 4.76 -0.62 -20.41
C GLN A 64 4.89 -0.31 -18.91
N GLY A 65 4.62 -1.30 -18.05
CA GLY A 65 4.84 -1.22 -16.61
C GLY A 65 6.29 -0.89 -16.26
N PHE A 66 7.26 -1.57 -16.88
CA PHE A 66 8.68 -1.28 -16.69
C PHE A 66 9.03 0.16 -17.09
N LEU A 67 8.55 0.63 -18.25
CA LEU A 67 8.80 2.00 -18.69
C LEU A 67 8.19 3.04 -17.73
N ASP A 68 6.95 2.83 -17.30
CA ASP A 68 6.23 3.81 -16.47
C ASP A 68 6.70 3.80 -15.01
N PHE A 69 6.90 2.62 -14.44
CA PHE A 69 7.28 2.45 -13.05
C PHE A 69 8.79 2.53 -12.88
N THR A 70 9.53 1.57 -13.44
CA THR A 70 10.98 1.44 -13.21
C THR A 70 11.76 2.57 -13.87
N TRP A 71 11.48 2.88 -15.14
CA TRP A 71 12.27 3.85 -15.90
C TRP A 71 11.88 5.31 -15.65
N LYS A 72 10.59 5.63 -15.80
CA LYS A 72 10.08 7.01 -15.71
C LYS A 72 10.01 7.52 -14.28
N LYS A 73 9.47 6.72 -13.35
CA LYS A 73 9.31 7.12 -11.94
C LYS A 73 10.51 6.73 -11.06
N GLY A 74 11.45 5.95 -11.60
CA GLY A 74 12.55 5.38 -10.82
C GLY A 74 12.09 4.35 -9.80
N GLY A 75 10.91 3.76 -10.04
CA GLY A 75 10.28 2.82 -9.13
C GLY A 75 11.10 1.56 -8.97
N GLY A 76 11.30 1.16 -7.73
CA GLY A 76 11.80 -0.15 -7.38
C GLY A 76 13.32 -0.28 -7.23
N LEU A 77 14.09 0.76 -7.51
CA LEU A 77 15.52 0.75 -7.21
C LEU A 77 15.73 1.32 -5.80
N PRO A 78 16.45 0.61 -4.91
CA PRO A 78 16.66 1.06 -3.52
C PRO A 78 17.52 2.32 -3.43
N VAL A 79 18.17 2.71 -4.53
CA VAL A 79 19.05 3.87 -4.62
C VAL A 79 18.28 5.05 -5.23
N LEU A 80 18.40 6.21 -4.58
CA LEU A 80 17.82 7.49 -5.01
C LEU A 80 18.22 7.78 -6.46
N LEU A 81 17.25 7.65 -7.38
CA LEU A 81 17.43 8.04 -8.77
C LEU A 81 17.40 9.55 -8.90
N ILE A 82 18.51 10.11 -9.36
CA ILE A 82 18.48 11.46 -9.93
C ILE A 82 18.05 11.30 -11.39
N VAL A 83 16.79 11.65 -11.65
CA VAL A 83 16.30 11.91 -12.99
C VAL A 83 17.02 13.18 -13.47
N ASP A 84 17.84 13.05 -14.51
CA ASP A 84 18.38 14.20 -15.22
C ASP A 84 17.19 14.95 -15.85
N LYS A 85 16.94 16.17 -15.38
CA LYS A 85 15.80 16.98 -15.84
C LYS A 85 15.93 17.34 -17.31
N ASP A 86 17.17 17.45 -17.81
CA ASP A 86 17.46 17.88 -19.17
C ASP A 86 17.49 16.68 -20.13
N ASN A 87 17.70 15.46 -19.61
CA ASN A 87 17.69 14.25 -20.40
C ASN A 87 16.86 13.14 -19.72
N PRO A 88 15.54 13.05 -19.99
CA PRO A 88 14.67 12.04 -19.40
C PRO A 88 15.00 10.61 -19.85
N SER A 89 15.86 10.45 -20.87
CA SER A 89 16.39 9.16 -21.32
C SER A 89 17.69 8.76 -20.60
N LYS A 90 18.26 9.65 -19.76
CA LYS A 90 19.42 9.36 -18.92
C LYS A 90 18.99 9.23 -17.46
N ARG A 91 19.56 8.24 -16.77
CA ARG A 91 19.34 7.99 -15.34
C ARG A 91 20.67 7.76 -14.66
N ASN A 92 20.89 8.46 -13.55
CA ASN A 92 21.99 8.15 -12.65
C ASN A 92 21.45 7.16 -11.61
N LEU A 93 21.78 5.88 -11.80
CA LEU A 93 21.37 4.78 -10.92
C LEU A 93 22.04 4.82 -9.55
N PHE A 94 23.08 5.66 -9.40
CA PHE A 94 23.78 5.84 -8.15
C PHE A 94 23.82 7.32 -7.79
N LEU A 95 23.43 7.64 -6.54
CA LEU A 95 23.82 8.87 -5.85
C LEU A 95 25.33 8.87 -5.52
N LEU A 96 26.16 8.46 -6.46
CA LEU A 96 27.57 8.83 -6.46
C LEU A 96 27.64 10.27 -6.99
N GLY A 97 26.91 11.17 -6.34
CA GLY A 97 27.08 12.60 -6.54
C GLY A 97 28.52 12.97 -6.19
N GLU A 98 28.93 14.16 -6.60
CA GLU A 98 30.27 14.71 -6.32
C GLU A 98 30.67 14.64 -4.83
N GLU A 99 29.69 14.47 -3.93
CA GLU A 99 29.85 14.37 -2.48
C GLU A 99 30.54 13.09 -1.97
N LEU A 100 30.45 11.94 -2.66
CA LEU A 100 31.19 10.72 -2.23
C LEU A 100 32.68 10.75 -2.63
N GLY A 101 33.11 11.85 -3.27
CA GLY A 101 34.49 12.12 -3.60
C GLY A 101 34.96 11.44 -4.90
N PRO A 102 36.11 11.88 -5.44
CA PRO A 102 36.64 11.43 -6.74
C PRO A 102 36.95 9.92 -6.80
N VAL A 103 37.04 9.25 -5.64
CA VAL A 103 37.38 7.82 -5.53
C VAL A 103 36.39 6.93 -6.29
N TRP A 104 35.09 7.20 -6.19
CA TRP A 104 34.07 6.34 -6.79
C TRP A 104 33.88 6.55 -8.30
N LYS A 105 34.09 7.79 -8.80
CA LYS A 105 34.00 8.08 -10.25
C LYS A 105 35.03 7.28 -11.06
N SER A 106 36.13 6.85 -10.42
CA SER A 106 37.18 6.05 -11.05
C SER A 106 36.99 4.53 -10.94
N GLU A 107 35.89 4.02 -10.36
CA GLU A 107 35.72 2.57 -10.18
C GLU A 107 35.06 1.88 -11.38
N ILE A 108 34.24 2.59 -12.16
CA ILE A 108 33.52 2.08 -13.33
C ILE A 108 34.07 2.77 -14.58
N GLU A 109 34.38 1.99 -15.62
CA GLU A 109 34.82 2.55 -16.89
C GLU A 109 33.66 3.30 -17.58
N GLU A 110 33.87 4.57 -17.91
CA GLU A 110 32.85 5.43 -18.52
C GLU A 110 32.36 4.85 -19.86
N GLY A 111 31.05 4.84 -20.06
CA GLY A 111 30.43 4.30 -21.28
C GLY A 111 30.40 2.77 -21.40
N SER A 112 31.01 2.03 -20.46
CA SER A 112 30.98 0.56 -20.46
C SER A 112 29.64 -0.03 -20.03
N HIS A 113 28.76 0.78 -19.41
CA HIS A 113 27.51 0.32 -18.83
C HIS A 113 26.44 0.07 -19.87
N THR A 114 25.98 -1.18 -19.93
CA THR A 114 24.95 -1.66 -20.84
C THR A 114 23.89 -2.40 -20.04
N GLY A 115 22.62 -2.06 -20.28
CA GLY A 115 21.47 -2.74 -19.69
C GLY A 115 20.49 -3.12 -20.80
N VAL A 116 20.09 -4.39 -20.84
CA VAL A 116 19.10 -4.92 -21.79
C VAL A 116 17.99 -5.58 -21.00
N VAL A 117 16.75 -5.12 -21.21
CA VAL A 117 15.55 -5.72 -20.65
C VAL A 117 14.75 -6.34 -21.78
N SER A 118 14.44 -7.63 -21.65
CA SER A 118 13.62 -8.38 -22.59
C SER A 118 12.42 -8.98 -21.88
N PHE A 119 11.31 -9.12 -22.62
CA PHE A 119 10.09 -9.74 -22.15
C PHE A 119 9.70 -10.87 -23.08
N THR A 120 9.45 -12.04 -22.52
CA THR A 120 8.99 -13.25 -23.22
C THR A 120 7.68 -13.73 -22.60
N SER A 121 6.91 -14.55 -23.32
CA SER A 121 5.76 -15.24 -22.72
C SER A 121 6.24 -16.50 -22.02
N PHE A 122 5.65 -16.83 -20.88
CA PHE A 122 5.76 -18.17 -20.30
C PHE A 122 4.38 -18.79 -20.17
N GLU A 123 4.32 -20.11 -20.35
CA GLU A 123 3.17 -20.92 -20.04
C GLU A 123 3.38 -21.47 -18.63
N ASP A 124 2.36 -21.34 -17.77
CA ASP A 124 2.38 -22.06 -16.51
C ASP A 124 2.28 -23.54 -16.85
N GLU A 125 3.30 -24.32 -16.49
CA GLU A 125 3.19 -25.77 -16.49
C GLU A 125 2.04 -26.10 -15.56
N GLU A 126 0.89 -26.47 -16.14
CA GLU A 126 -0.25 -26.94 -15.36
C GLU A 126 0.27 -28.06 -14.47
N GLU A 127 0.40 -27.80 -13.16
CA GLU A 127 0.68 -28.87 -12.20
C GLU A 127 -0.35 -29.95 -12.49
N GLU A 128 0.10 -31.14 -12.90
CA GLU A 128 -0.74 -32.30 -13.22
C GLU A 128 -1.50 -32.73 -11.96
N GLY A 129 -2.50 -31.93 -11.59
CA GLY A 129 -3.29 -32.03 -10.38
C GLY A 129 -4.45 -32.99 -10.63
N VAL A 130 -4.18 -34.26 -10.35
CA VAL A 130 -5.12 -35.29 -9.89
C VAL A 130 -6.56 -35.14 -10.41
N ASN A 131 -6.87 -35.85 -11.50
CA ASN A 131 -8.19 -36.22 -12.02
C ASN A 131 -9.40 -35.79 -11.15
N SER A 132 -9.82 -34.54 -11.29
CA SER A 132 -11.15 -34.12 -10.85
C SER A 132 -12.07 -34.19 -12.06
N ASN A 133 -12.86 -35.26 -12.14
CA ASN A 133 -13.83 -35.57 -13.21
C ASN A 133 -15.06 -34.64 -13.21
N ASN A 134 -14.91 -33.34 -12.93
CA ASN A 134 -16.05 -32.41 -12.93
C ASN A 134 -16.03 -31.48 -14.15
N ASP A 135 -17.11 -31.58 -14.90
CA ASP A 135 -17.41 -30.91 -16.15
C ASP A 135 -17.25 -29.38 -16.12
N GLY A 136 -16.56 -28.84 -17.13
CA GLY A 136 -17.17 -27.78 -17.93
C GLY A 136 -16.60 -26.36 -17.87
N TYR A 137 -15.60 -26.04 -17.06
CA TYR A 137 -14.94 -24.72 -17.10
C TYR A 137 -13.42 -24.88 -17.18
N ARG A 138 -12.91 -24.98 -18.42
CA ARG A 138 -11.47 -24.83 -18.67
C ARG A 138 -11.10 -23.39 -18.38
N HIS A 139 -10.61 -23.12 -17.17
CA HIS A 139 -9.83 -21.92 -16.94
C HIS A 139 -8.64 -21.98 -17.89
N SER A 140 -8.60 -21.11 -18.90
CA SER A 140 -7.42 -20.93 -19.73
C SER A 140 -6.25 -20.67 -18.79
N SER A 141 -5.25 -21.55 -18.80
CA SER A 141 -4.01 -21.38 -18.05
C SER A 141 -3.51 -19.96 -18.30
N SER A 142 -3.49 -19.15 -17.24
CA SER A 142 -3.21 -17.73 -17.35
C SER A 142 -1.70 -17.56 -17.50
N GLY A 143 -1.20 -17.80 -18.72
CA GLY A 143 0.18 -17.48 -19.08
C GLY A 143 0.53 -16.04 -18.67
N GLY A 144 1.83 -15.79 -18.52
CA GLY A 144 2.33 -14.49 -18.07
C GLY A 144 3.48 -13.99 -18.91
N ALA A 145 4.07 -12.89 -18.44
CA ALA A 145 5.29 -12.32 -19.00
C ALA A 145 6.48 -12.70 -18.13
N GLU A 146 7.55 -13.19 -18.74
CA GLU A 146 8.84 -13.36 -18.11
C GLU A 146 9.72 -12.18 -18.52
N MET A 147 10.23 -11.45 -17.52
CA MET A 147 11.16 -10.35 -17.72
C MET A 147 12.58 -10.85 -17.42
N THR A 148 13.51 -10.56 -18.33
CA THR A 148 14.95 -10.78 -18.12
C THR A 148 15.68 -9.44 -18.22
N TRP A 149 16.46 -9.10 -17.20
CA TRP A 149 17.28 -7.90 -17.17
C TRP A 149 18.75 -8.29 -17.09
N ASN A 150 19.46 -8.07 -18.20
CA ASN A 150 20.91 -8.26 -18.31
C ASN A 150 21.61 -6.90 -18.15
N VAL A 151 22.53 -6.79 -17.20
CA VAL A 151 23.38 -5.61 -17.01
C VAL A 151 24.84 -6.02 -17.03
N SER A 152 25.63 -5.32 -17.85
CA SER A 152 27.07 -5.54 -17.91
C SER A 152 27.85 -4.23 -18.00
N PHE A 153 28.98 -4.18 -17.31
CA PHE A 153 29.89 -3.04 -17.31
C PHE A 153 31.29 -3.45 -16.90
N GLN A 154 32.26 -2.57 -17.13
CA GLN A 154 33.64 -2.79 -16.75
C GLN A 154 33.96 -2.01 -15.47
N THR A 155 34.60 -2.68 -14.51
CA THR A 155 35.10 -2.06 -13.28
C THR A 155 36.61 -2.14 -13.21
N LEU A 156 37.22 -1.05 -12.75
CA LEU A 156 38.66 -0.96 -12.52
C LEU A 156 39.02 -1.59 -11.18
N ASN A 157 38.11 -1.53 -10.21
CA ASN A 157 38.29 -2.07 -8.87
C ASN A 157 36.99 -2.73 -8.37
N ARG A 158 37.08 -3.48 -7.27
CA ARG A 158 35.94 -3.96 -6.44
C ARG A 158 34.80 -4.64 -7.24
N ASN A 159 35.15 -5.44 -8.26
CA ASN A 159 34.17 -6.17 -9.10
C ASN A 159 33.06 -6.87 -8.28
N ASN A 160 33.43 -7.57 -7.20
CA ASN A 160 32.46 -8.30 -6.37
C ASN A 160 31.44 -7.37 -5.69
N LEU A 161 31.88 -6.20 -5.19
CA LEU A 161 30.98 -5.21 -4.59
C LEU A 161 29.97 -4.73 -5.64
N TRP A 162 30.47 -4.32 -6.81
CA TRP A 162 29.62 -3.81 -7.89
C TRP A 162 28.66 -4.87 -8.44
N GLN A 163 29.10 -6.13 -8.53
CA GLN A 163 28.23 -7.25 -8.88
C GLN A 163 27.10 -7.40 -7.85
N SER A 164 27.41 -7.49 -6.56
CA SER A 164 26.39 -7.64 -5.50
C SER A 164 25.43 -6.46 -5.41
N VAL A 165 25.93 -5.23 -5.53
CA VAL A 165 25.09 -4.03 -5.53
C VAL A 165 24.15 -4.02 -6.75
N THR A 166 24.66 -4.39 -7.92
CA THR A 166 23.87 -4.44 -9.16
C THR A 166 22.82 -5.55 -9.11
N GLU A 167 23.21 -6.75 -8.67
CA GLU A 167 22.32 -7.90 -8.47
C GLU A 167 21.18 -7.58 -7.50
N SER A 168 21.50 -7.05 -6.31
CA SER A 168 20.48 -6.62 -5.35
C SER A 168 19.56 -5.55 -5.92
N SER A 169 20.10 -4.52 -6.58
CA SER A 169 19.30 -3.41 -7.09
C SER A 169 18.36 -3.85 -8.21
N ILE A 170 18.84 -4.68 -9.14
CA ILE A 170 18.03 -5.20 -10.24
C ILE A 170 16.99 -6.18 -9.69
N SER A 171 17.38 -7.10 -8.79
CA SER A 171 16.45 -8.02 -8.15
C SER A 171 15.31 -7.26 -7.47
N ASP A 172 15.64 -6.27 -6.66
CA ASP A 172 14.64 -5.42 -6.00
C ASP A 172 13.75 -4.72 -7.03
N ALA A 173 14.33 -4.14 -8.09
CA ALA A 173 13.55 -3.48 -9.14
C ALA A 173 12.59 -4.42 -9.86
N CYS A 174 13.02 -5.66 -10.13
CA CYS A 174 12.19 -6.68 -10.75
C CYS A 174 11.04 -7.12 -9.84
N ASP A 175 11.34 -7.43 -8.57
CA ASP A 175 10.32 -7.77 -7.57
C ASP A 175 9.33 -6.63 -7.36
N ASN A 176 9.85 -5.40 -7.44
CA ASN A 176 9.07 -4.19 -7.32
C ASN A 176 8.14 -3.96 -8.50
N LEU A 177 8.59 -4.27 -9.71
CA LEU A 177 7.74 -4.27 -10.89
C LEU A 177 6.64 -5.34 -10.83
N VAL A 178 6.96 -6.57 -10.40
CA VAL A 178 5.98 -7.66 -10.26
C VAL A 178 4.81 -7.20 -9.39
N CYS A 179 5.10 -6.60 -8.24
CA CYS A 179 4.06 -6.10 -7.37
C CYS A 179 3.40 -4.80 -7.84
N TYR A 180 4.10 -3.96 -8.61
CA TYR A 180 3.45 -2.84 -9.28
C TYR A 180 2.39 -3.33 -10.26
N LEU A 181 2.63 -4.45 -10.94
CA LEU A 181 1.70 -5.02 -11.93
C LEU A 181 0.66 -5.97 -11.33
N SER A 182 0.82 -6.40 -10.08
CA SER A 182 -0.09 -7.33 -9.45
C SER A 182 -1.44 -6.69 -9.11
N LYS A 183 -2.47 -7.55 -8.98
CA LYS A 183 -3.78 -7.12 -8.48
C LYS A 183 -3.62 -6.56 -7.06
N PRO A 184 -4.08 -5.33 -6.79
CA PRO A 184 -4.04 -4.77 -5.45
C PRO A 184 -4.93 -5.58 -4.50
N LEU A 185 -4.48 -5.71 -3.25
CA LEU A 185 -5.28 -6.30 -2.19
C LEU A 185 -6.31 -5.26 -1.74
N LEU A 186 -7.59 -5.61 -1.81
CA LEU A 186 -8.66 -4.79 -1.28
C LEU A 186 -9.07 -5.28 0.11
N MET A 187 -8.93 -4.38 1.08
CA MET A 187 -9.38 -4.58 2.44
C MET A 187 -10.61 -3.70 2.66
N THR A 188 -11.74 -4.29 3.04
CA THR A 188 -12.96 -3.53 3.33
C THR A 188 -13.37 -3.67 4.79
N LYS A 189 -13.63 -2.53 5.43
CA LYS A 189 -14.21 -2.42 6.76
C LYS A 189 -15.55 -1.70 6.69
N ARG A 190 -16.61 -2.31 7.22
CA ARG A 190 -17.94 -1.69 7.33
C ARG A 190 -18.27 -1.38 8.78
N VAL A 191 -18.88 -0.23 9.02
CA VAL A 191 -19.36 0.21 10.33
C VAL A 191 -20.72 0.87 10.16
N SER A 192 -21.74 0.29 10.80
CA SER A 192 -23.05 0.92 10.93
C SER A 192 -23.05 1.93 12.07
N ILE A 193 -23.55 3.12 11.78
CA ILE A 193 -23.76 4.23 12.72
C ILE A 193 -25.27 4.46 12.77
N CYS A 194 -25.90 3.94 13.81
CA CYS A 194 -27.34 4.10 14.05
C CYS A 194 -27.55 5.27 15.00
N ARG A 195 -28.59 6.09 14.76
CA ARG A 195 -29.03 7.09 15.72
C ARG A 195 -30.42 6.71 16.22
N ARG A 196 -30.53 6.39 17.52
CA ARG A 196 -31.83 6.13 18.13
C ARG A 196 -32.52 7.45 18.45
N ARG A 197 -33.72 7.67 17.89
CA ARG A 197 -34.52 8.85 18.19
C ARG A 197 -35.24 8.64 19.52
N ARG A 198 -34.83 9.36 20.57
CA ARG A 198 -35.62 9.37 21.82
C ARG A 198 -36.95 10.07 21.58
N GLN A 199 -38.04 9.32 21.71
CA GLN A 199 -39.41 9.80 21.53
C GLN A 199 -39.87 10.77 22.64
N THR A 200 -39.09 10.98 23.70
CA THR A 200 -39.56 11.62 24.95
C THR A 200 -39.30 13.11 25.10
N GLN A 201 -38.69 13.81 24.13
CA GLN A 201 -38.50 15.27 24.24
C GLN A 201 -39.38 16.06 23.25
N PRO A 202 -40.41 16.78 23.73
CA PRO A 202 -41.36 17.50 22.88
C PRO A 202 -40.86 18.87 22.37
N GLN A 203 -39.54 19.12 22.27
CA GLN A 203 -39.03 20.38 21.71
C GLN A 203 -38.46 20.23 20.29
N PRO A 204 -38.95 21.03 19.32
CA PRO A 204 -38.46 21.07 17.96
C PRO A 204 -37.24 22.00 17.87
N GLN A 205 -36.09 21.57 18.40
CA GLN A 205 -34.85 22.12 17.83
C GLN A 205 -34.65 21.48 16.45
N PRO A 206 -34.18 22.24 15.44
CA PRO A 206 -33.77 21.68 14.16
C PRO A 206 -32.57 20.76 14.42
N GLN A 207 -32.86 19.52 14.83
CA GLN A 207 -31.89 18.46 14.98
C GLN A 207 -31.27 18.29 13.60
N GLN A 208 -29.99 18.63 13.48
CA GLN A 208 -29.23 18.33 12.28
C GLN A 208 -29.42 16.83 12.03
N LEU A 209 -30.14 16.52 10.94
CA LEU A 209 -30.35 15.16 10.49
C LEU A 209 -28.97 14.51 10.38
N LEU A 210 -28.84 13.27 10.83
CA LEU A 210 -27.61 12.53 10.61
C LEU A 210 -27.46 12.45 9.09
N ASN A 211 -26.49 13.18 8.53
CA ASN A 211 -26.31 13.29 7.09
C ASN A 211 -24.89 12.84 6.77
N HIS A 212 -24.74 12.03 5.72
CA HIS A 212 -23.45 11.52 5.26
C HIS A 212 -22.40 12.63 5.05
N LYS A 213 -22.81 13.84 4.64
CA LYS A 213 -21.93 15.02 4.50
C LYS A 213 -21.43 15.55 5.84
N VAL A 214 -22.28 15.54 6.87
CA VAL A 214 -21.90 15.96 8.23
C VAL A 214 -20.91 14.96 8.81
N LEU A 215 -21.19 13.66 8.68
CA LEU A 215 -20.27 12.62 9.14
C LEU A 215 -18.92 12.64 8.40
N ALA A 216 -18.91 12.92 7.10
CA ALA A 216 -17.67 13.10 6.34
C ALA A 216 -16.83 14.28 6.88
N LYS A 217 -17.47 15.42 7.19
CA LYS A 217 -16.80 16.58 7.80
C LYS A 217 -16.25 16.26 9.20
N GLU A 218 -17.03 15.55 10.02
CA GLU A 218 -16.56 15.09 11.33
C GLU A 218 -15.42 14.09 11.22
N TRP A 219 -15.45 13.18 10.24
CA TRP A 219 -14.34 12.27 9.98
C TRP A 219 -13.07 13.04 9.59
N MET A 220 -13.19 14.03 8.71
CA MET A 220 -12.07 14.92 8.37
C MET A 220 -11.55 15.69 9.60
N GLY A 221 -12.44 16.20 10.45
CA GLY A 221 -12.05 16.90 11.67
C GLY A 221 -11.34 16.01 12.69
N PHE A 222 -11.94 14.85 12.99
CA PHE A 222 -11.49 13.96 14.06
C PHE A 222 -10.39 12.99 13.60
N ILE A 223 -10.62 12.24 12.53
CA ILE A 223 -9.67 11.23 12.04
C ILE A 223 -8.52 11.89 11.31
N TRP A 224 -8.82 12.78 10.36
CA TRP A 224 -7.77 13.36 9.51
C TRP A 224 -6.93 14.43 10.23
N ARG A 225 -7.57 15.45 10.83
CA ARG A 225 -6.84 16.57 11.44
C ARG A 225 -6.33 16.27 12.85
N LYS A 226 -7.09 15.53 13.66
CA LYS A 226 -6.72 15.23 15.06
C LYS A 226 -6.10 13.85 15.28
N GLY A 227 -6.01 13.01 14.23
CA GLY A 227 -5.38 11.68 14.31
C GLY A 227 -6.27 10.59 14.89
N GLY A 228 -7.55 10.87 15.13
CA GLY A 228 -8.54 9.85 15.44
C GLY A 228 -8.35 9.11 16.77
N GLY A 229 -7.58 9.68 17.70
CA GLY A 229 -7.27 9.02 18.97
C GLY A 229 -6.38 7.78 18.83
N LEU A 230 -5.60 7.66 17.76
CA LEU A 230 -4.52 6.67 17.72
C LEU A 230 -3.50 6.98 18.84
N PRO A 231 -2.92 5.95 19.49
CA PRO A 231 -1.89 6.12 20.51
C PRO A 231 -0.54 6.46 19.86
N LEU A 232 -0.52 7.50 19.03
CA LEU A 232 0.69 8.02 18.41
C LEU A 232 1.39 8.94 19.40
N PRO A 233 2.74 8.95 19.42
CA PRO A 233 3.48 9.84 20.31
C PRO A 233 3.29 11.31 19.96
N LEU A 234 2.93 11.61 18.70
CA LEU A 234 2.64 12.96 18.22
C LEU A 234 1.34 12.98 17.41
N PRO A 235 0.54 14.04 17.52
CA PRO A 235 -0.60 14.24 16.63
C PRO A 235 -0.13 14.40 15.17
N PRO A 236 -1.00 14.15 14.17
CA PRO A 236 -0.66 14.37 12.78
C PRO A 236 -0.22 15.82 12.54
N ILE A 237 0.87 15.99 11.80
CA ILE A 237 1.43 17.31 11.49
C ILE A 237 0.97 17.71 10.08
N PRO A 238 0.26 18.83 9.90
CA PRO A 238 -0.09 19.30 8.56
C PRO A 238 1.19 19.73 7.81
N LEU A 239 1.34 19.28 6.57
CA LEU A 239 2.47 19.70 5.71
C LEU A 239 2.13 20.95 4.89
N ARG A 240 0.83 21.28 4.79
CA ARG A 240 0.29 22.43 4.05
C ARG A 240 -0.85 23.06 4.85
N SER A 241 -1.14 24.33 4.59
CA SER A 241 -2.18 25.10 5.32
C SER A 241 -3.60 24.58 5.10
N ASP A 242 -3.85 23.89 3.98
CA ASP A 242 -5.15 23.34 3.60
C ASP A 242 -5.48 21.99 4.28
N TRP A 243 -4.53 21.41 5.02
CA TRP A 243 -4.64 20.07 5.62
C TRP A 243 -4.85 18.94 4.61
N ASN A 244 -4.63 19.18 3.32
CA ASN A 244 -4.73 18.11 2.33
C ASN A 244 -3.61 17.09 2.50
N ASP A 245 -2.43 17.55 2.94
CA ASP A 245 -1.28 16.70 3.23
C ASP A 245 -1.01 16.71 4.75
N ARG A 246 -0.84 15.52 5.34
CA ARG A 246 -0.46 15.34 6.75
C ARG A 246 0.65 14.32 6.89
N MET A 247 1.44 14.45 7.96
CA MET A 247 2.47 13.50 8.34
C MET A 247 2.09 12.80 9.66
N ILE A 248 2.12 11.47 9.66
CA ILE A 248 1.91 10.61 10.82
C ILE A 248 3.26 10.18 11.39
N VAL A 249 3.54 10.50 12.65
CA VAL A 249 4.85 10.26 13.29
C VAL A 249 4.74 9.32 14.50
N PRO A 250 5.63 8.31 14.60
CA PRO A 250 6.25 7.50 13.55
C PRO A 250 5.21 6.65 12.79
N PRO A 251 5.47 6.20 11.55
CA PRO A 251 6.77 6.18 10.85
C PRO A 251 6.95 7.24 9.75
N PHE A 252 6.58 8.50 10.00
CA PHE A 252 6.69 9.62 9.04
C PHE A 252 5.92 9.37 7.73
N LEU A 253 4.73 8.76 7.84
CA LEU A 253 3.86 8.54 6.68
C LEU A 253 3.22 9.85 6.27
N ILE A 254 3.43 10.22 5.02
CA ILE A 254 2.81 11.36 4.39
C ILE A 254 1.54 10.84 3.73
N GLU A 255 0.40 11.27 4.25
CA GLU A 255 -0.91 10.98 3.68
C GLU A 255 -1.46 12.23 3.00
N ARG A 256 -2.20 12.03 1.92
CA ARG A 256 -2.82 13.08 1.12
C ARG A 256 -4.29 12.77 0.86
N ILE A 257 -5.17 13.74 1.07
CA ILE A 257 -6.52 13.73 0.49
C ILE A 257 -6.40 13.96 -1.02
N VAL A 258 -6.87 12.99 -1.79
CA VAL A 258 -6.92 13.07 -3.25
C VAL A 258 -8.19 13.81 -3.68
N GLU A 259 -9.33 13.42 -3.10
CA GLU A 259 -10.64 13.93 -3.48
C GLU A 259 -11.64 13.79 -2.32
N ILE A 260 -12.57 14.73 -2.21
CA ILE A 260 -13.78 14.60 -1.40
C ILE A 260 -14.96 14.79 -2.34
N ASN A 261 -15.66 13.70 -2.64
CA ASN A 261 -16.80 13.70 -3.55
C ASN A 261 -18.11 13.84 -2.76
N GLU A 262 -18.67 15.05 -2.77
CA GLU A 262 -19.96 15.39 -2.15
C GLU A 262 -21.10 15.57 -3.19
N THR A 263 -20.89 15.17 -4.45
CA THR A 263 -21.86 15.44 -5.53
C THR A 263 -23.09 14.55 -5.45
N SER A 264 -22.98 13.39 -4.82
CA SER A 264 -24.10 12.46 -4.62
C SER A 264 -25.03 12.93 -3.50
N SER A 265 -26.33 12.70 -3.68
CA SER A 265 -27.35 12.86 -2.63
C SER A 265 -27.37 11.73 -1.62
N ASP A 266 -26.77 10.59 -1.98
CA ASP A 266 -26.96 9.34 -1.24
C ASP A 266 -25.70 8.91 -0.50
N TYR A 267 -24.55 9.46 -0.89
CA TYR A 267 -23.27 9.16 -0.27
C TYR A 267 -22.27 10.31 -0.35
N THR A 268 -21.23 10.24 0.47
CA THR A 268 -20.03 11.06 0.37
C THR A 268 -18.80 10.17 0.43
N ASP A 269 -17.91 10.33 -0.53
CA ASP A 269 -16.63 9.62 -0.59
C ASP A 269 -15.47 10.55 -0.23
N ILE A 270 -14.56 10.06 0.60
CA ILE A 270 -13.27 10.69 0.90
C ILE A 270 -12.20 9.74 0.39
N ILE A 271 -11.42 10.17 -0.61
CA ILE A 271 -10.33 9.39 -1.21
C ILE A 271 -9.00 9.96 -0.73
N TYR A 272 -8.12 9.11 -0.21
CA TYR A 272 -6.80 9.49 0.27
C TYR A 272 -5.73 8.48 -0.15
N THR A 273 -4.47 8.89 -0.13
CA THR A 273 -3.32 8.06 -0.49
C THR A 273 -2.13 8.28 0.44
N VAL A 274 -1.23 7.30 0.53
CA VAL A 274 0.09 7.46 1.16
C VAL A 274 1.09 7.86 0.07
N VAL A 275 1.71 9.03 0.22
CA VAL A 275 2.55 9.68 -0.81
C VAL A 275 4.00 9.16 -0.82
N ASN A 276 4.52 8.78 0.34
CA ASN A 276 5.91 8.35 0.50
C ASN A 276 6.04 6.89 0.99
N PRO A 277 5.32 5.93 0.38
CA PRO A 277 5.50 4.56 0.82
C PRO A 277 6.94 4.14 0.51
N SER A 278 7.64 3.62 1.51
CA SER A 278 9.04 3.24 1.40
C SER A 278 9.29 1.95 2.16
N ILE A 279 10.31 1.21 1.76
CA ILE A 279 10.69 -0.02 2.47
C ILE A 279 10.94 0.23 3.96
N VAL A 280 11.44 1.41 4.32
CA VAL A 280 11.79 1.81 5.69
C VAL A 280 10.57 2.22 6.52
N THR A 281 9.58 2.88 5.90
CA THR A 281 8.45 3.48 6.62
C THR A 281 7.20 2.61 6.55
N TYR A 282 6.78 2.25 5.34
CA TYR A 282 5.59 1.47 5.07
C TYR A 282 5.76 0.77 3.71
N PRO A 283 6.07 -0.56 3.72
CA PRO A 283 6.55 -1.28 2.54
C PRO A 283 5.39 -1.65 1.61
N VAL A 284 4.86 -0.65 0.91
CA VAL A 284 3.88 -0.78 -0.17
C VAL A 284 4.34 0.02 -1.40
N TYR A 285 3.84 -0.28 -2.59
CA TYR A 285 3.99 0.62 -3.75
C TYR A 285 2.88 1.65 -3.79
N THR A 286 1.67 1.18 -3.48
CA THR A 286 0.47 2.00 -3.53
C THR A 286 -0.37 1.69 -2.31
N HIS A 287 -0.94 2.74 -1.76
CA HIS A 287 -2.00 2.71 -0.75
C HIS A 287 -3.03 3.74 -1.17
N LEU A 288 -4.24 3.28 -1.44
CA LEU A 288 -5.39 4.12 -1.75
C LEU A 288 -6.51 3.76 -0.79
N GLY A 289 -6.89 4.70 0.05
CA GLY A 289 -8.03 4.56 0.94
C GLY A 289 -9.24 5.33 0.41
N ARG A 290 -10.41 4.75 0.57
CA ARG A 290 -11.71 5.36 0.31
C ARG A 290 -12.59 5.19 1.54
N VAL A 291 -13.08 6.29 2.09
CA VAL A 291 -14.08 6.28 3.16
C VAL A 291 -15.38 6.78 2.59
N ARG A 292 -16.37 5.89 2.51
CA ARG A 292 -17.72 6.20 2.06
C ARG A 292 -18.65 6.31 3.25
N PHE A 293 -19.42 7.38 3.31
CA PHE A 293 -20.61 7.48 4.16
C PHE A 293 -21.83 7.37 3.26
N GLN A 294 -22.73 6.44 3.53
CA GLN A 294 -23.96 6.27 2.74
C GLN A 294 -25.15 5.97 3.65
N SER A 295 -26.31 6.54 3.36
CA SER A 295 -27.52 6.20 4.09
C SER A 295 -27.89 4.75 3.78
N SER A 296 -27.97 3.92 4.81
CA SER A 296 -28.45 2.56 4.64
C SER A 296 -29.96 2.63 4.55
N SER A 297 -30.49 2.62 3.32
CA SER A 297 -31.90 2.32 3.10
C SER A 297 -32.11 0.82 3.35
N LEU A 298 -31.85 0.36 4.57
CA LEU A 298 -32.42 -0.86 5.13
C LEU A 298 -33.92 -0.62 5.40
N SER A 299 -34.61 0.01 4.45
CA SER A 299 -36.04 -0.18 4.28
C SER A 299 -36.14 -1.61 3.76
N GLY A 300 -36.21 -2.54 4.70
CA GLY A 300 -36.79 -3.83 4.47
C GLY A 300 -38.12 -3.61 3.76
N ARG A 301 -38.10 -3.75 2.44
CA ARG A 301 -39.06 -4.64 1.79
C ARG A 301 -38.78 -6.06 2.33
N TYR A 302 -38.98 -6.27 3.63
CA TYR A 302 -39.71 -7.45 4.02
C TYR A 302 -41.08 -7.24 3.39
N GLN A 303 -41.21 -7.63 2.12
CA GLN A 303 -42.50 -8.03 1.60
C GLN A 303 -42.89 -9.20 2.50
N GLN A 304 -43.56 -8.86 3.59
CA GLN A 304 -44.38 -9.76 4.35
C GLN A 304 -45.36 -10.30 3.31
N ASN A 305 -45.00 -11.44 2.73
CA ASN A 305 -45.89 -12.21 1.87
C ASN A 305 -47.04 -12.58 2.80
N ASP A 306 -48.08 -11.77 2.70
CA ASP A 306 -49.34 -11.82 3.41
C ASP A 306 -50.05 -13.10 2.96
N SER A 307 -49.56 -14.25 3.44
CA SER A 307 -50.32 -15.50 3.40
C SER A 307 -51.28 -15.43 4.57
N THR A 308 -52.44 -14.86 4.28
CA THR A 308 -53.70 -15.02 4.99
C THR A 308 -53.82 -16.44 5.55
N ASP A 309 -53.81 -16.58 6.89
CA ASP A 309 -55.00 -17.10 7.55
C ASP A 309 -55.02 -16.76 9.04
N SER A 310 -56.18 -16.24 9.42
CA SER A 310 -56.73 -16.00 10.76
C SER A 310 -56.22 -16.97 11.83
N THR A 311 -55.93 -16.54 13.06
CA THR A 311 -56.96 -16.32 14.09
C THR A 311 -56.34 -15.51 15.23
N GLY A 312 -57.07 -14.51 15.72
CA GLY A 312 -56.55 -13.40 16.51
C GLY A 312 -55.95 -13.76 17.86
N ASP A 313 -54.85 -13.08 18.17
CA ASP A 313 -54.57 -12.56 19.50
C ASP A 313 -53.85 -11.21 19.33
N SER A 314 -54.31 -10.21 20.07
CA SER A 314 -53.90 -8.80 19.93
C SER A 314 -52.54 -8.58 20.57
N VAL A 315 -51.48 -9.05 19.91
CA VAL A 315 -50.10 -8.77 20.31
C VAL A 315 -49.82 -7.30 20.05
N MET A 316 -49.43 -6.58 21.10
CA MET A 316 -48.92 -5.20 21.06
C MET A 316 -47.98 -5.04 19.87
N ARG A 317 -48.39 -4.23 18.89
CA ARG A 317 -47.51 -3.80 17.80
C ARG A 317 -46.44 -2.94 18.43
N ASP A 318 -45.27 -3.54 18.66
CA ASP A 318 -44.04 -2.80 18.88
C ASP A 318 -43.87 -1.88 17.66
N THR A 319 -44.12 -0.59 17.88
CA THR A 319 -43.94 0.46 16.88
C THR A 319 -42.49 0.38 16.42
N GLU A 320 -42.25 -0.09 15.19
CA GLU A 320 -40.91 -0.07 14.59
C GLU A 320 -40.42 1.38 14.62
N GLU A 321 -39.51 1.68 15.55
CA GLU A 321 -38.84 2.97 15.60
C GLU A 321 -38.03 3.10 14.31
N ASP A 322 -38.40 4.04 13.44
CA ASP A 322 -37.64 4.42 12.24
C ASP A 322 -36.20 4.79 12.65
N THR A 323 -35.30 3.82 12.60
CA THR A 323 -33.90 3.98 12.96
C THR A 323 -33.12 4.34 11.71
N GLU A 324 -32.86 5.64 11.55
CA GLU A 324 -31.95 6.09 10.51
C GLU A 324 -30.54 5.53 10.78
N THR A 325 -30.06 4.73 9.83
CA THR A 325 -28.75 4.08 9.90
C THR A 325 -27.89 4.59 8.76
N ILE A 326 -26.71 5.13 9.08
CA ILE A 326 -25.70 5.47 8.08
C ILE A 326 -24.59 4.43 8.15
N GLU A 327 -24.19 3.91 7.00
CA GLU A 327 -23.06 3.01 6.88
C GLU A 327 -21.80 3.80 6.52
N MET A 328 -20.74 3.59 7.30
CA MET A 328 -19.38 3.98 6.95
C MET A 328 -18.65 2.76 6.37
N ILE A 329 -18.26 2.83 5.10
CA ILE A 329 -17.49 1.81 4.40
C ILE A 329 -16.08 2.34 4.17
N TRP A 330 -15.08 1.74 4.79
CA TRP A 330 -13.68 2.06 4.61
C TRP A 330 -13.01 0.98 3.76
N GLN A 331 -12.66 1.32 2.53
CA GLN A 331 -11.97 0.45 1.59
C GLN A 331 -10.53 0.90 1.47
N VAL A 332 -9.59 -0.03 1.55
CA VAL A 332 -8.16 0.24 1.42
C VAL A 332 -7.58 -0.73 0.40
N SER A 333 -7.09 -0.17 -0.71
CA SER A 333 -6.40 -0.87 -1.78
C SER A 333 -4.90 -0.71 -1.59
N ILE A 334 -4.18 -1.81 -1.41
CA ILE A 334 -2.72 -1.82 -1.18
C ILE A 334 -2.01 -2.79 -2.11
N ARG A 335 -0.82 -2.40 -2.59
CA ARG A 335 0.14 -3.29 -3.25
C ARG A 335 1.38 -3.43 -2.37
N PRO A 336 1.47 -4.42 -1.47
CA PRO A 336 2.65 -4.61 -0.63
C PRO A 336 3.88 -5.03 -1.45
N LEU A 337 5.09 -4.75 -0.94
CA LEU A 337 6.34 -5.27 -1.53
C LEU A 337 6.33 -6.81 -1.57
N ASN A 338 7.07 -7.42 -2.50
CA ASN A 338 7.07 -8.88 -2.76
C ASN A 338 7.84 -9.69 -1.69
N ASN A 339 7.64 -9.39 -0.42
CA ASN A 339 8.22 -10.13 0.68
C ASN A 339 7.08 -10.64 1.55
N PHE A 340 7.00 -11.96 1.73
CA PHE A 340 5.93 -12.60 2.49
C PHE A 340 5.73 -12.02 3.89
N ILE A 341 6.84 -11.70 4.58
CA ILE A 341 6.80 -11.12 5.93
C ILE A 341 6.28 -9.68 5.85
N LEU A 342 6.78 -8.87 4.91
CA LEU A 342 6.34 -7.48 4.73
C LEU A 342 4.87 -7.40 4.31
N LYS A 343 4.44 -8.26 3.40
CA LYS A 343 3.04 -8.39 2.98
C LYS A 343 2.13 -8.65 4.18
N LYS A 344 2.47 -9.63 5.02
CA LYS A 344 1.71 -9.92 6.25
C LYS A 344 1.71 -8.74 7.21
N PHE A 345 2.86 -8.10 7.41
CA PHE A 345 2.98 -6.93 8.25
C PHE A 345 2.08 -5.78 7.77
N VAL A 346 2.14 -5.43 6.48
CA VAL A 346 1.34 -4.34 5.89
C VAL A 346 -0.15 -4.61 6.06
N VAL A 347 -0.60 -5.83 5.73
CA VAL A 347 -2.02 -6.20 5.85
C VAL A 347 -2.46 -6.07 7.32
N PHE A 348 -1.73 -6.69 8.24
CA PHE A 348 -2.04 -6.64 9.67
C PHE A 348 -2.02 -5.22 10.25
N PHE A 349 -0.99 -4.43 9.89
CA PHE A 349 -0.86 -3.05 10.33
C PHE A 349 -2.03 -2.19 9.83
N THR A 350 -2.37 -2.31 8.54
CA THR A 350 -3.47 -1.57 7.92
C THR A 350 -4.81 -1.94 8.56
N GLU A 351 -5.04 -3.25 8.79
CA GLU A 351 -6.22 -3.74 9.49
C GLU A 351 -6.37 -3.17 10.91
N ILE A 352 -5.28 -3.15 11.68
CA ILE A 352 -5.29 -2.58 13.03
C ILE A 352 -5.62 -1.08 12.98
N VAL A 353 -4.90 -0.32 12.15
CA VAL A 353 -5.06 1.13 12.08
C VAL A 353 -6.49 1.49 11.68
N VAL A 354 -7.01 0.90 10.61
CA VAL A 354 -8.38 1.14 10.13
C VAL A 354 -9.41 0.71 11.18
N SER A 355 -9.24 -0.44 11.83
CA SER A 355 -10.19 -0.89 12.86
C SER A 355 -10.21 0.04 14.07
N VAL A 356 -9.04 0.49 14.55
CA VAL A 356 -8.95 1.41 15.69
C VAL A 356 -9.56 2.77 15.33
N LEU A 357 -9.21 3.32 14.17
CA LEU A 357 -9.77 4.59 13.70
C LEU A 357 -11.28 4.53 13.51
N ALA A 358 -11.79 3.47 12.89
CA ALA A 358 -13.23 3.28 12.69
C ALA A 358 -13.98 3.15 14.01
N ARG A 359 -13.44 2.39 14.98
CA ARG A 359 -14.00 2.28 16.33
C ARG A 359 -13.98 3.60 17.09
N ASN A 360 -12.87 4.33 17.03
CA ASN A 360 -12.73 5.61 17.71
C ASN A 360 -13.66 6.66 17.09
N PHE A 361 -13.80 6.69 15.76
CA PHE A 361 -14.75 7.56 15.09
C PHE A 361 -16.19 7.25 15.52
N LYS A 362 -16.57 5.97 15.53
CA LYS A 362 -17.88 5.52 16.00
C LYS A 362 -18.19 6.00 17.42
N ARG A 363 -17.22 5.86 18.33
CA ARG A 363 -17.35 6.37 19.71
C ARG A 363 -17.47 7.89 19.75
N HIS A 364 -16.65 8.60 18.98
CA HIS A 364 -16.67 10.05 18.90
C HIS A 364 -18.04 10.61 18.45
N ILE A 365 -18.64 10.00 17.42
CA ILE A 365 -20.00 10.37 16.97
C ILE A 365 -21.05 10.05 18.05
N GLY A 366 -20.88 8.95 18.79
CA GLY A 366 -21.72 8.63 19.95
C GLY A 366 -21.62 9.68 21.06
N ASP A 367 -20.42 10.18 21.35
CA ASP A 367 -20.18 11.18 22.39
C ASP A 367 -20.69 12.58 22.01
N ILE A 368 -20.73 12.93 20.72
CA ILE A 368 -21.35 14.19 20.23
C ILE A 368 -22.88 14.15 20.38
N GLY A 369 -23.48 12.96 20.31
CA GLY A 369 -24.91 12.76 20.53
C GLY A 369 -25.23 12.71 22.02
N ASP A 370 -25.58 13.86 22.60
CA ASP A 370 -25.93 14.08 24.01
C ASP A 370 -26.63 12.87 24.69
N ASP A 371 -25.86 12.20 25.55
CA ASP A 371 -26.16 11.12 26.49
C ASP A 371 -27.20 10.04 26.11
N ARG A 372 -26.62 8.87 25.76
CA ARG A 372 -27.19 7.50 25.69
C ARG A 372 -27.66 7.05 24.30
N MET A 373 -26.69 6.92 23.39
CA MET A 373 -26.74 5.90 22.35
C MET A 373 -26.57 4.53 23.03
N ASP A 374 -27.67 3.89 23.41
CA ASP A 374 -27.64 2.53 23.93
C ASP A 374 -27.13 1.60 22.82
N GLU A 375 -26.01 0.95 23.10
CA GLU A 375 -25.39 -0.14 22.34
C GLU A 375 -25.42 0.03 20.82
N ILE A 376 -24.45 0.79 20.28
CA ILE A 376 -24.25 0.82 18.83
C ILE A 376 -23.67 -0.55 18.41
N ASP A 377 -24.53 -1.49 18.04
CA ASP A 377 -24.11 -2.79 17.56
C ASP A 377 -23.49 -2.63 16.17
N GLY A 378 -22.23 -3.04 16.03
CA GLY A 378 -21.49 -2.88 14.79
C GLY A 378 -20.82 -4.17 14.41
N THR A 379 -21.36 -4.84 13.40
CA THR A 379 -20.70 -5.99 12.80
C THR A 379 -19.44 -5.51 12.10
N LEU A 380 -18.30 -5.77 12.72
CA LEU A 380 -16.99 -5.52 12.14
C LEU A 380 -16.62 -6.70 11.24
N SER A 381 -17.02 -6.67 9.98
CA SER A 381 -16.57 -7.66 9.00
C SER A 381 -15.34 -7.15 8.24
N TRP A 382 -14.42 -8.07 7.96
CA TRP A 382 -13.35 -7.90 6.99
C TRP A 382 -13.64 -8.78 5.79
N GLY A 383 -13.57 -8.19 4.60
CA GLY A 383 -13.51 -8.93 3.34
C GLY A 383 -12.17 -8.67 2.69
N LEU A 384 -11.46 -9.75 2.35
CA LEU A 384 -10.45 -9.76 1.30
C LEU A 384 -11.20 -10.12 0.02
N GLY A 385 -11.45 -9.13 -0.82
CA GLY A 385 -12.05 -9.33 -2.13
C GLY A 385 -11.03 -9.01 -3.21
N ASP A 386 -11.16 -9.64 -4.37
CA ASP A 386 -10.59 -9.08 -5.58
C ASP A 386 -11.36 -7.78 -5.90
N LEU A 387 -10.64 -6.73 -6.28
CA LEU A 387 -11.30 -5.55 -6.84
C LEU A 387 -12.05 -5.98 -8.11
N PRO A 388 -13.28 -5.48 -8.35
CA PRO A 388 -13.85 -5.55 -9.68
C PRO A 388 -12.86 -4.90 -10.66
N ASP A 389 -12.66 -5.48 -11.84
CA ASP A 389 -11.59 -5.12 -12.78
C ASP A 389 -11.66 -3.65 -13.31
N GLU A 390 -12.57 -2.81 -12.81
CA GLU A 390 -12.89 -1.45 -13.30
C GLU A 390 -12.49 -0.27 -12.36
N VAL A 391 -11.52 -0.41 -11.45
CA VAL A 391 -11.09 0.69 -10.55
C VAL A 391 -9.70 1.24 -10.84
#